data_AF-A0AAI8ESU7-F1
#
_entry.id   AF-A0AAI8ESU7-F1
#
_cell.length_a   1.000
_cell.length_b   1.000
_cell.length_c   1.000
_cell.angle_alpha   90.00
_cell.angle_beta   90.00
_cell.angle_gamma   90.00
#
_symmetry.space_group_name_H-M   'P 1'
#
loop_
_entity.id
_entity.type
_entity.pdbx_description
1 polymer ?
#
loop_
_entity_poly.entity_id
_entity_poly.type
_entity_poly.pdbx_seq_one_letter_code
_entity_poly.pdbx_strand_id
1 'polypeptide(L)'
;MADFIVLSDDYFRIDDAAISDITSVLTVLGGRVVHGEGDFAALAPTLPPAMPDWSPVNRFGGYQVGGGMSGLAAAPHAHARGHACRAHGAHAHAGLHAVPTDDLRRFWGALGCACFAF
;
A
#
# COMPACT_ATOMS: atom_id res chain seq x y z
N MET A 1 -14.06 -18.15 22.15
CA MET A 1 -13.97 -17.06 21.17
C MET A 1 -13.30 -17.62 19.92
N ALA A 2 -13.72 -17.23 18.73
CA ALA A 2 -13.19 -17.74 17.47
C ALA A 2 -12.72 -16.57 16.59
N ASP A 3 -11.43 -16.54 16.30
CA ASP A 3 -10.78 -15.54 15.44
C ASP A 3 -10.06 -16.29 14.33
N PHE A 4 -10.43 -16.04 13.08
CA PHE A 4 -9.80 -16.69 11.93
C PHE A 4 -10.03 -15.91 10.64
N ILE A 5 -9.30 -16.32 9.62
CA ILE A 5 -9.38 -15.79 8.26
C ILE A 5 -9.46 -16.95 7.27
N VAL A 6 -10.17 -16.73 6.16
CA VAL A 6 -10.15 -17.63 5.00
C VAL A 6 -9.44 -16.89 3.86
N LEU A 7 -8.41 -17.51 3.31
CA LEU A 7 -7.59 -16.94 2.25
C LEU A 7 -8.21 -17.21 0.88
N SER A 8 -7.91 -16.36 -0.10
CA SER A 8 -8.30 -16.54 -1.50
C SER A 8 -7.71 -17.81 -2.12
N ASP A 9 -6.53 -18.23 -1.64
CA ASP A 9 -5.76 -19.35 -2.17
C ASP A 9 -5.11 -20.18 -1.06
N ASP A 10 -4.76 -21.43 -1.39
CA ASP A 10 -3.99 -22.30 -0.50
C ASP A 10 -2.53 -21.87 -0.47
N TYR A 11 -2.15 -21.16 0.60
CA TYR A 11 -0.80 -20.67 0.85
C TYR A 11 0.28 -21.75 0.68
N PHE A 12 0.01 -23.01 1.01
CA PHE A 12 1.01 -24.08 0.94
C PHE A 12 1.14 -24.71 -0.44
N ARG A 13 0.29 -24.33 -1.39
CA ARG A 13 0.25 -24.92 -2.74
C ARG A 13 0.48 -23.93 -3.87
N ILE A 14 0.41 -22.64 -3.60
CA ILE A 14 0.59 -21.60 -4.60
C ILE A 14 2.08 -21.33 -4.89
N ASP A 15 2.38 -20.83 -6.08
CA ASP A 15 3.73 -20.37 -6.43
C ASP A 15 4.13 -19.15 -5.58
N ASP A 16 5.41 -19.09 -5.18
CA ASP A 16 5.97 -18.01 -4.36
C ASP A 16 5.63 -16.60 -4.88
N ALA A 17 5.66 -16.42 -6.19
CA ALA A 17 5.39 -15.13 -6.84
C ALA A 17 3.95 -14.64 -6.65
N ALA A 18 3.00 -15.55 -6.42
CA ALA A 18 1.59 -15.22 -6.23
C ALA A 18 1.20 -15.12 -4.74
N ILE A 19 2.12 -15.44 -3.81
CA ILE A 19 1.86 -15.29 -2.36
C ILE A 19 1.51 -13.83 -2.01
N SER A 20 2.12 -12.84 -2.65
CA SER A 20 1.84 -11.42 -2.38
C SER A 20 0.41 -11.00 -2.74
N ASP A 21 -0.23 -11.75 -3.62
CA ASP A 21 -1.56 -11.48 -4.14
C ASP A 21 -2.68 -12.18 -3.35
N ILE A 22 -2.33 -13.01 -2.37
CA ILE A 22 -3.31 -13.66 -1.49
C ILE A 22 -4.05 -12.61 -0.66
N THR A 23 -5.38 -12.63 -0.73
CA THR A 23 -6.26 -11.77 0.08
C THR A 23 -7.14 -12.57 1.03
N SER A 24 -7.85 -11.88 1.91
CA SER A 24 -8.88 -12.47 2.78
C SER A 24 -10.23 -12.44 2.09
N VAL A 25 -10.87 -13.60 1.94
CA VAL A 25 -12.27 -13.67 1.47
C VAL A 25 -13.27 -13.66 2.62
N LEU A 26 -12.82 -13.94 3.86
CA LEU A 26 -13.62 -13.90 5.08
C LEU A 26 -12.73 -13.64 6.29
N THR A 27 -13.10 -12.66 7.12
CA THR A 27 -12.47 -12.45 8.44
C THR A 27 -13.51 -12.53 9.54
N VAL A 28 -13.25 -13.34 10.56
CA VAL A 28 -14.09 -13.49 11.75
C VAL A 28 -13.30 -13.06 12.97
N LEU A 29 -13.87 -12.16 13.76
CA LEU A 29 -13.31 -11.68 15.04
C LEU A 29 -14.36 -11.80 16.13
N GLY A 30 -14.01 -12.43 17.24
CA GLY A 30 -14.91 -12.66 18.36
C GLY A 30 -16.09 -13.56 18.01
N GLY A 31 -15.97 -14.39 16.97
CA GLY A 31 -17.10 -15.15 16.38
C GLY A 31 -18.06 -14.32 15.52
N ARG A 32 -17.72 -13.07 15.18
CA ARG A 32 -18.51 -12.21 14.27
C ARG A 32 -17.78 -11.97 12.95
N VAL A 33 -18.52 -12.03 11.84
CA VAL A 33 -17.99 -11.65 10.52
C VAL A 33 -17.75 -10.14 10.51
N VAL A 34 -16.53 -9.73 10.17
CA VAL A 34 -16.12 -8.31 10.06
C VAL A 34 -15.71 -7.92 8.65
N HIS A 35 -15.42 -8.90 7.80
CA HIS A 35 -15.06 -8.74 6.39
C HIS A 35 -15.55 -9.96 5.61
N GLY A 36 -15.97 -9.75 4.37
CA GLY A 36 -16.39 -10.82 3.47
C GLY A 36 -16.41 -10.35 2.01
N GLU A 37 -15.93 -11.20 1.11
CA GLU A 37 -15.90 -10.96 -0.33
C GLU A 37 -16.46 -12.18 -1.09
N GLY A 38 -16.78 -12.00 -2.37
CA GLY A 38 -17.33 -13.07 -3.21
C GLY A 38 -18.56 -13.73 -2.57
N ASP A 39 -18.50 -15.05 -2.38
CA ASP A 39 -19.58 -15.85 -1.78
C ASP A 39 -19.93 -15.44 -0.33
N PHE A 40 -18.99 -14.78 0.38
CA PHE A 40 -19.19 -14.30 1.74
C PHE A 40 -19.64 -12.83 1.81
N ALA A 41 -19.75 -12.13 0.68
CA ALA A 41 -20.07 -10.70 0.65
C ALA A 41 -21.42 -10.38 1.34
N ALA A 42 -22.41 -11.28 1.22
CA ALA A 42 -23.71 -11.11 1.87
C ALA A 42 -23.66 -11.19 3.42
N LEU A 43 -22.57 -11.74 3.98
CA LEU A 43 -22.36 -11.82 5.43
C LEU A 43 -21.56 -10.62 5.98
N ALA A 44 -20.92 -9.85 5.10
CA ALA A 44 -20.06 -8.74 5.50
C ALA A 44 -20.89 -7.55 6.01
N PRO A 45 -20.46 -6.90 7.10
CA PRO A 45 -21.06 -5.62 7.48
C PRO A 45 -20.68 -4.54 6.48
N THR A 46 -21.54 -3.52 6.33
CA THR A 46 -21.16 -2.30 5.59
C THR A 46 -20.04 -1.58 6.32
N LEU A 47 -18.87 -1.48 5.70
CA LEU A 47 -17.73 -0.79 6.26
C LEU A 47 -17.86 0.74 6.10
N PRO A 48 -17.41 1.54 7.08
CA PRO A 48 -17.28 2.98 6.90
C PRO A 48 -16.19 3.29 5.86
N PRO A 49 -16.19 4.51 5.29
CA PRO A 49 -15.09 4.95 4.43
C PRO A 49 -13.75 4.88 5.18
N ALA A 50 -12.67 4.69 4.42
CA ALA A 50 -11.34 4.60 5.01
C ALA A 50 -10.95 5.95 5.64
N MET A 51 -10.32 5.91 6.81
CA MET A 51 -9.77 7.10 7.43
C MET A 51 -8.30 7.28 7.05
N PRO A 52 -7.81 8.54 6.98
CA PRO A 52 -8.59 9.79 7.02
C PRO A 52 -9.36 10.03 5.72
N ASP A 53 -10.26 11.02 5.68
CA ASP A 53 -11.11 11.29 4.51
C ASP A 53 -10.30 11.49 3.21
N TRP A 54 -9.11 12.09 3.30
CA TRP A 54 -8.22 12.29 2.16
C TRP A 54 -7.47 11.04 1.69
N SER A 55 -7.63 9.90 2.37
CA SER A 55 -6.92 8.65 2.07
C SER A 55 -7.05 8.29 0.59
N PRO A 56 -5.93 7.99 -0.11
CA PRO A 56 -5.96 7.52 -1.50
C PRO A 56 -6.89 6.33 -1.70
N VAL A 57 -7.08 5.49 -0.68
CA VAL A 57 -7.99 4.34 -0.73
C VAL A 57 -9.43 4.74 -1.02
N ASN A 58 -9.89 5.90 -0.51
CA ASN A 58 -11.22 6.41 -0.79
C ASN A 58 -11.40 6.84 -2.26
N ARG A 59 -10.30 7.10 -3.00
CA ARG A 59 -10.34 7.55 -4.39
C ARG A 59 -9.95 6.46 -5.39
N PHE A 60 -8.92 5.68 -5.07
CA PHE A 60 -8.28 4.71 -5.97
C PHE A 60 -8.58 3.26 -5.57
N GLY A 61 -9.25 3.04 -4.44
CA GLY A 61 -9.49 1.71 -3.89
C GLY A 61 -8.30 1.19 -3.08
N GLY A 62 -8.45 -0.03 -2.56
CA GLY A 62 -7.42 -0.70 -1.76
C GLY A 62 -6.34 -1.35 -2.61
N TYR A 63 -5.74 -2.39 -2.04
CA TYR A 63 -4.73 -3.22 -2.71
C TYR A 63 -5.24 -3.75 -4.05
N GLN A 64 -4.38 -3.73 -5.07
CA GLN A 64 -4.69 -4.20 -6.42
C GLN A 64 -3.97 -5.52 -6.67
N VAL A 65 -4.74 -6.61 -6.70
CA VAL A 65 -4.22 -7.97 -6.94
C VAL A 65 -3.62 -8.07 -8.35
N GLY A 66 -2.46 -8.71 -8.47
CA GLY A 66 -1.77 -8.95 -9.74
C GLY A 66 -0.99 -7.75 -10.27
N GLY A 67 -0.74 -6.73 -9.43
CA GLY A 67 0.04 -5.54 -9.80
C GLY A 67 -0.58 -4.71 -10.94
N GLY A 68 -1.85 -4.98 -11.28
CA GLY A 68 -2.58 -4.29 -12.33
C GLY A 68 -2.91 -2.87 -11.92
N MET A 69 -1.99 -1.94 -12.17
CA MET A 69 -2.28 -0.51 -12.10
C MET A 69 -3.33 -0.14 -13.18
N SER A 70 -4.62 -0.28 -12.89
CA SER A 70 -5.65 0.29 -13.77
C SER A 70 -5.95 1.78 -13.48
N GLY A 71 -5.27 2.40 -12.50
CA GLY A 71 -5.63 3.75 -12.01
C GLY A 71 -4.51 4.79 -11.94
N LEU A 72 -3.27 4.45 -12.29
CA LEU A 72 -2.12 5.34 -12.16
C LEU A 72 -1.39 5.45 -13.50
N ALA A 73 -1.98 6.20 -14.45
CA ALA A 73 -1.10 7.13 -15.14
C ALA A 73 -0.61 8.07 -14.05
N ALA A 74 0.63 7.90 -13.59
CA ALA A 74 1.27 8.84 -12.69
C ALA A 74 1.09 10.22 -13.32
N ALA A 75 0.15 11.01 -12.79
CA ALA A 75 0.02 12.39 -13.23
C ALA A 75 1.33 13.05 -12.81
N PRO A 76 2.21 13.42 -13.76
CA PRO A 76 3.42 14.11 -13.37
C PRO A 76 2.96 15.35 -12.61
N HIS A 77 3.44 15.50 -11.38
CA HIS A 77 3.28 16.75 -10.66
C HIS A 77 4.06 17.81 -11.44
N ALA A 78 3.36 18.51 -12.33
CA ALA A 78 3.93 19.60 -13.11
C ALA A 78 3.96 20.85 -12.21
N HIS A 79 5.14 21.26 -11.78
CA HIS A 79 5.29 22.56 -11.13
C HIS A 79 4.93 23.66 -12.14
N ALA A 80 3.97 24.51 -11.77
CA ALA A 80 3.67 25.71 -12.52
C ALA A 80 4.90 26.64 -12.46
N ARG A 81 5.64 26.67 -13.58
CA ARG A 81 6.81 27.51 -13.88
C ARG A 81 8.15 27.06 -13.27
N GLY A 82 8.93 26.36 -14.11
CA GLY A 82 10.33 26.74 -14.36
C GLY A 82 11.42 26.24 -13.42
N HIS A 83 11.12 25.55 -12.32
CA HIS A 83 12.14 24.92 -11.49
C HIS A 83 11.93 23.41 -11.40
N ALA A 84 12.84 22.65 -12.00
CA ALA A 84 12.89 21.21 -11.81
C ALA A 84 13.17 20.92 -10.33
N CYS A 85 12.28 20.17 -9.68
CA CYS A 85 12.54 19.67 -8.33
C CYS A 85 13.72 18.69 -8.42
N ARG A 86 14.82 18.96 -7.69
CA ARG A 86 16.03 18.12 -7.65
C ARG A 86 15.78 16.67 -7.18
N ALA A 87 14.57 16.37 -6.72
CA ALA A 87 14.11 15.03 -6.38
C ALA A 87 14.05 14.07 -7.58
N HIS A 88 13.85 14.56 -8.81
CA HIS A 88 13.69 13.69 -10.01
C HIS A 88 14.97 13.48 -10.84
N GLY A 89 16.11 14.02 -10.40
CA GLY A 89 17.39 13.87 -11.12
C GLY A 89 18.36 12.84 -10.54
N ALA A 90 18.06 12.25 -9.37
CA ALA A 90 19.06 11.47 -8.63
C ALA A 90 18.46 10.29 -7.84
N HIS A 91 17.95 9.28 -8.54
CA HIS A 91 17.68 7.96 -7.94
C HIS A 91 18.96 7.24 -7.44
N ALA A 92 20.14 7.85 -7.59
CA ALA A 92 21.42 7.37 -7.09
C ALA A 92 22.02 8.25 -5.98
N HIS A 93 21.33 9.28 -5.46
CA HIS A 93 21.92 10.17 -4.43
C HIS A 93 22.31 9.41 -3.15
N ALA A 94 21.44 8.51 -2.69
CA ALA A 94 21.69 7.70 -1.50
C ALA A 94 22.92 6.78 -1.64
N GLY A 95 23.28 6.35 -2.86
CA GLY A 95 24.46 5.53 -3.12
C GLY A 95 25.77 6.32 -3.25
N LEU A 96 25.71 7.66 -3.30
CA LEU A 96 26.86 8.54 -3.53
C LEU A 96 27.28 9.33 -2.27
N HIS A 97 26.55 9.20 -1.16
CA HIS A 97 26.82 9.93 0.09
C HIS A 97 26.94 8.98 1.29
N ALA A 98 27.93 9.22 2.15
CA ALA A 98 28.02 8.56 3.45
C ALA A 98 26.80 8.91 4.30
N VAL A 99 26.13 7.88 4.83
CA VAL A 99 24.91 8.05 5.63
C VAL A 99 25.32 8.47 7.06
N PRO A 100 24.91 9.65 7.56
CA PRO A 100 25.23 10.10 8.91
C PRO A 100 24.39 9.33 9.93
N THR A 101 24.93 8.26 10.50
CA THR A 101 24.25 7.37 11.45
C THR A 101 24.16 7.92 12.87
N ASP A 102 24.84 9.02 13.15
CA ASP A 102 24.94 9.70 14.45
C ASP A 102 23.99 10.90 14.60
N ASP A 103 23.38 11.37 13.51
CA ASP A 103 22.38 12.45 13.49
C ASP A 103 21.13 11.98 12.74
N LEU A 104 20.10 11.61 13.51
CA LEU A 104 18.82 11.11 12.99
C LEU A 104 18.12 12.11 12.05
N ARG A 105 18.27 13.43 12.25
CA ARG A 105 17.62 14.43 11.38
C ARG A 105 18.30 14.50 10.02
N ARG A 106 19.62 14.31 9.99
CA ARG A 106 20.41 14.27 8.75
C ARG A 106 20.33 12.91 8.05
N PHE A 107 20.22 11.82 8.82
CA PHE A 107 20.04 10.46 8.31
C PHE A 107 18.88 10.39 7.32
N TRP A 108 17.69 10.86 7.74
CA TRP A 108 16.51 10.89 6.88
C TRP A 108 16.58 11.94 5.76
N GLY A 109 17.38 12.99 5.93
CA GLY A 109 17.64 13.97 4.88
C GLY A 109 18.54 13.44 3.75
N ALA A 110 19.52 12.58 4.07
CA ALA A 110 20.46 12.01 3.11
C ALA A 110 19.83 10.93 2.20
N LEU A 111 18.83 10.20 2.72
CA LEU A 111 18.04 9.23 1.96
C LEU A 111 17.03 9.87 0.99
N GLY A 112 16.99 11.20 0.92
CA GLY A 112 16.04 11.94 0.08
C GLY A 112 14.65 11.95 0.70
N CYS A 113 13.87 12.97 0.34
CA CYS A 113 12.46 13.15 0.72
C CYS A 113 11.77 11.79 0.88
N ALA A 114 11.39 11.44 2.11
CA ALA A 114 10.71 10.19 2.43
C ALA A 114 9.30 10.18 1.83
N CYS A 115 9.22 10.06 0.50
CA CYS A 115 8.01 9.76 -0.25
C CYS A 115 7.79 8.25 -0.28
N PHE A 116 7.87 7.61 0.89
CA PHE A 116 7.04 6.43 1.16
C PHE A 116 5.65 6.95 1.51
N ALA A 117 5.02 7.64 0.56
CA ALA A 117 3.62 7.99 0.60
C ALA A 117 2.99 7.15 -0.51
N PHE A 118 2.44 6.00 -0.07
CA PHE A 118 1.35 5.23 -0.68
C PHE A 118 1.12 5.40 -2.18
#